data_AF-A0A1B6LNW3-F1
#
_entry.id   AF-A0A1B6LNW3-F1
#
_cell.length_a   1.000
_cell.length_b   1.000
_cell.length_c   1.000
_cell.angle_alpha   90.00
_cell.angle_beta   90.00
_cell.angle_gamma   90.00
#
_symmetry.space_group_name_H-M   'P 1'
#
loop_
_entity.id
_entity.type
_entity.pdbx_description
1 polymer ?
#
loop_
_entity_poly.entity_id
_entity_poly.type
_entity_poly.pdbx_seq_one_letter_code
_entity_poly.pdbx_strand_id
1 'polypeptide(L)'
;TGRMDKDMTTAGDTNWRAACESEARARDAWQGRYGWIKREYAALSRELDELRARRPERLAGEEVRDRRTVLPFPVTTARDIGWLSGRREFQLEVLGPYPYTGPSRPPLQPPGCDGVHGC
;
A
#
# COMPACT_ATOMS: atom_id res chain seq x y z
N THR A 1 8.70 4.80 -65.05
CA THR A 1 8.10 4.59 -63.72
C THR A 1 7.08 3.47 -63.81
N GLY A 2 7.54 2.22 -63.74
CA GLY A 2 6.65 1.04 -63.79
C GLY A 2 6.15 0.73 -62.38
N ARG A 3 4.86 0.92 -62.14
CA ARG A 3 4.19 0.37 -60.96
C ARG A 3 4.10 -1.14 -61.18
N MET A 4 4.94 -1.91 -60.50
CA MET A 4 4.72 -3.34 -60.39
C MET A 4 3.52 -3.53 -59.49
N ASP A 5 2.35 -3.73 -60.10
CA ASP A 5 1.22 -4.31 -59.39
C ASP A 5 1.66 -5.72 -59.00
N LYS A 6 1.98 -5.89 -57.72
CA LYS A 6 2.30 -7.20 -57.15
C LYS A 6 1.07 -8.07 -57.35
N ASP A 7 1.17 -9.05 -58.25
CA ASP A 7 0.11 -10.02 -58.52
C ASP A 7 -0.30 -10.70 -57.20
N MET A 8 -1.41 -10.24 -56.64
CA MET A 8 -2.03 -10.87 -55.49
C MET A 8 -2.65 -12.15 -56.02
N THR A 9 -2.11 -13.30 -55.63
CA THR A 9 -2.68 -14.59 -56.02
C THR A 9 -4.11 -14.66 -55.51
N THR A 10 -5.00 -15.30 -56.26
CA THR A 10 -6.40 -15.52 -55.84
C THR A 10 -6.49 -16.20 -54.48
N ALA A 11 -5.55 -17.11 -54.19
CA ALA A 11 -5.39 -17.73 -52.86
C ALA A 11 -5.00 -16.72 -51.76
N GLY A 12 -4.18 -15.72 -52.09
CA GLY A 12 -3.81 -14.63 -51.20
C GLY A 12 -4.99 -13.72 -50.86
N ASP A 13 -5.80 -13.35 -51.87
CA ASP A 13 -7.02 -12.55 -51.67
C ASP A 13 -8.05 -13.32 -50.81
N THR A 14 -8.27 -14.61 -51.07
CA THR A 14 -9.18 -15.43 -50.26
C THR A 14 -8.73 -15.56 -48.81
N ASN A 15 -7.43 -15.74 -48.56
CA ASN A 15 -6.90 -15.83 -47.21
C ASN A 15 -7.02 -14.49 -46.47
N TRP A 16 -6.77 -13.37 -47.16
CA TRP A 16 -6.92 -12.04 -46.58
C TRP A 16 -8.37 -11.76 -46.19
N ARG A 17 -9.33 -12.05 -47.08
CA ARG A 17 -10.76 -11.90 -46.77
C ARG A 17 -11.20 -12.78 -45.60
N ALA A 18 -10.78 -14.04 -45.57
CA ALA A 18 -11.09 -14.95 -44.46
C ALA A 18 -10.51 -14.45 -43.13
N ALA A 19 -9.31 -13.85 -43.14
CA ALA A 19 -8.72 -13.25 -41.96
C ALA A 19 -9.54 -12.03 -41.49
N CYS A 20 -9.96 -11.14 -42.40
CA CYS A 20 -10.81 -10.00 -42.06
C CYS A 20 -12.17 -10.44 -41.47
N GLU A 21 -12.80 -11.46 -42.06
CA GLU A 21 -14.06 -12.02 -41.56
C GLU A 21 -13.89 -12.73 -40.20
N SER A 22 -12.75 -13.38 -39.98
CA SER A 22 -12.41 -13.97 -38.68
C SER A 22 -12.26 -12.89 -37.61
N GLU A 23 -11.58 -11.79 -37.92
CA GLU A 23 -11.40 -10.67 -37.01
C GLU A 23 -12.74 -9.99 -36.66
N ALA A 24 -13.60 -9.78 -37.65
CA ALA A 24 -14.94 -9.23 -37.43
C ALA A 24 -15.76 -10.13 -36.48
N ARG A 25 -15.78 -11.44 -36.73
CA ARG A 25 -16.47 -12.40 -35.84
C ARG A 25 -15.88 -12.43 -34.44
N ALA A 26 -14.56 -12.35 -34.31
CA ALA A 26 -13.90 -12.30 -33.01
C ALA A 26 -14.29 -11.03 -32.23
N ARG A 27 -14.38 -9.89 -32.90
CA ARG A 27 -14.83 -8.62 -32.31
C ARG A 27 -16.28 -8.71 -31.81
N ASP A 28 -17.17 -9.27 -32.62
CA ASP A 28 -18.58 -9.43 -32.24
C ASP A 28 -18.76 -10.43 -31.10
N ALA A 29 -18.05 -11.56 -31.16
CA ALA A 29 -18.05 -12.56 -30.09
C ALA A 29 -17.49 -11.99 -28.78
N TRP A 30 -16.45 -11.16 -28.85
CA TRP A 30 -15.89 -10.48 -27.69
C TRP A 30 -16.91 -9.53 -27.05
N GLN A 31 -17.59 -8.71 -27.86
CA GLN A 31 -18.60 -7.79 -27.36
C GLN A 31 -19.84 -8.51 -26.81
N GLY A 32 -20.27 -9.61 -27.45
CA GLY A 32 -21.38 -10.41 -26.95
C GLY A 32 -21.07 -11.09 -25.61
N ARG A 33 -19.87 -11.67 -25.47
CA ARG A 33 -19.47 -12.43 -24.26
C ARG A 33 -19.01 -11.55 -23.11
N TYR A 34 -18.31 -10.46 -23.40
CA TYR A 34 -17.61 -9.64 -22.40
C TYR A 34 -18.04 -8.17 -22.39
N GLY A 35 -18.93 -7.75 -23.30
CA GLY A 35 -19.40 -6.37 -23.36
C GLY A 35 -20.14 -5.93 -22.09
N TRP A 36 -20.77 -6.87 -21.37
CA TRP A 36 -21.42 -6.58 -20.08
C TRP A 36 -20.42 -6.11 -19.02
N ILE A 37 -19.20 -6.65 -18.98
CA ILE A 37 -18.17 -6.28 -18.00
C ILE A 37 -17.83 -4.78 -18.11
N LYS A 38 -17.75 -4.27 -19.34
CA LYS A 38 -17.50 -2.85 -19.59
C LYS A 38 -18.63 -1.96 -19.06
N ARG A 39 -19.88 -2.44 -19.15
CA ARG A 39 -21.05 -1.71 -18.63
C ARG A 39 -21.02 -1.66 -17.10
N GLU A 40 -20.70 -2.78 -16.46
CA GLU A 40 -20.66 -2.83 -14.99
C GLU A 40 -19.50 -2.04 -14.42
N TYR A 41 -18.35 -2.06 -15.10
CA TYR A 41 -17.24 -1.20 -14.72
C TYR A 41 -17.61 0.29 -14.83
N ALA A 42 -18.33 0.68 -15.89
CA ALA A 42 -18.81 2.05 -16.04
C ALA A 42 -19.84 2.43 -14.96
N ALA A 43 -20.73 1.52 -14.58
CA ALA A 43 -21.69 1.73 -13.50
C ALA A 43 -20.99 1.91 -12.14
N LEU A 44 -20.07 1.01 -11.80
CA LEU A 44 -19.27 1.08 -10.56
C LEU A 44 -18.44 2.35 -10.48
N SER A 45 -17.83 2.77 -11.59
CA SER A 45 -17.06 4.02 -11.64
C SER A 45 -17.94 5.23 -11.31
N ARG A 46 -19.16 5.28 -11.85
CA ARG A 46 -20.11 6.37 -11.56
C ARG A 46 -20.51 6.37 -10.09
N GLU A 47 -20.82 5.21 -9.54
CA GLU A 47 -21.17 5.08 -8.11
C GLU A 47 -20.03 5.53 -7.21
N LEU A 48 -18.79 5.16 -7.52
CA LEU A 48 -17.61 5.63 -6.79
C LEU A 48 -17.44 7.15 -6.88
N ASP A 49 -17.66 7.74 -8.04
CA ASP A 49 -17.55 9.19 -8.22
C ASP A 49 -18.67 9.93 -7.46
N GLU A 50 -19.89 9.40 -7.45
CA GLU A 50 -20.97 9.92 -6.62
C GLU A 50 -20.65 9.85 -5.12
N LEU A 51 -20.11 8.71 -4.66
CA LEU A 51 -19.69 8.55 -3.26
C LEU A 51 -18.55 9.50 -2.90
N ARG A 52 -17.61 9.73 -3.82
CA ARG A 52 -16.53 10.72 -3.63
C ARG A 52 -17.07 12.14 -3.52
N ALA A 53 -18.05 12.50 -4.35
CA ALA A 53 -18.69 13.81 -4.31
C ALA A 53 -19.54 14.02 -3.05
N ARG A 54 -20.20 12.97 -2.55
CA ARG A 54 -20.97 12.98 -1.30
C ARG A 54 -20.11 12.91 -0.06
N ARG A 55 -18.86 12.47 -0.19
CA ARG A 55 -17.93 12.44 0.93
C ARG A 55 -17.81 13.90 1.41
N PRO A 56 -18.19 14.21 2.67
CA PRO A 56 -17.83 15.50 3.23
C PRO A 56 -16.33 15.64 3.02
N GLU A 57 -15.88 16.80 2.53
CA GLU A 57 -14.47 17.15 2.49
C GLU A 57 -13.89 16.64 3.79
N ARG A 58 -12.85 15.79 3.74
CA ARG A 58 -12.20 15.34 4.98
C ARG A 58 -11.86 16.66 5.64
N LEU A 59 -12.67 17.07 6.63
CA LEU A 59 -12.28 18.09 7.56
C LEU A 59 -10.87 17.64 7.89
N ALA A 60 -9.91 18.55 7.75
CA ALA A 60 -8.66 18.40 8.45
C ALA A 60 -9.00 18.43 9.96
N GLY A 61 -9.81 17.47 10.41
CA GLY A 61 -9.91 17.07 11.79
C GLY A 61 -8.48 16.76 12.11
N GLU A 62 -7.99 17.53 13.08
CA GLU A 62 -6.63 17.48 13.57
C GLU A 62 -6.13 16.07 13.37
N GLU A 63 -5.15 15.92 12.47
CA GLU A 63 -4.44 14.66 12.34
C GLU A 63 -4.08 14.32 13.78
N VAL A 64 -4.77 13.33 14.37
CA VAL A 64 -4.59 12.97 15.77
C VAL A 64 -3.21 12.37 15.79
N ARG A 65 -2.21 13.24 15.90
CA ARG A 65 -0.82 12.89 15.94
C ARG A 65 -0.70 12.11 17.22
N ASP A 66 -0.62 10.79 17.04
CA ASP A 66 -0.24 9.92 18.12
C ASP A 66 0.99 10.54 18.76
N ARG A 67 0.91 10.85 20.05
CA ARG A 67 2.03 11.47 20.79
C ARG A 67 3.25 10.53 20.78
N ARG A 68 3.02 9.23 20.56
CA ARG A 68 4.06 8.21 20.34
C ARG A 68 4.66 8.24 18.93
N THR A 69 4.42 9.29 18.16
CA THR A 69 5.07 9.45 16.87
C THR A 69 6.57 9.68 17.03
N VAL A 70 7.33 8.95 16.23
CA VAL A 70 8.79 9.03 16.12
C VAL A 70 9.18 10.12 15.09
N LEU A 71 8.19 10.86 14.56
CA LEU A 71 8.37 11.83 13.50
C LEU A 71 8.27 13.28 13.99
N PRO A 72 9.05 14.19 13.38
CA PRO A 72 10.09 13.90 12.38
C PRO A 72 11.32 13.26 13.04
N PHE A 73 11.98 12.35 12.31
CA PHE A 73 13.26 11.81 12.78
C PHE A 73 14.27 12.96 12.94
N PRO A 74 14.97 13.07 14.08
CA PRO A 74 16.01 14.07 14.21
C PRO A 74 17.12 13.80 13.19
N VAL A 75 17.62 14.85 12.54
CA VAL A 75 18.81 14.77 11.68
C VAL A 75 20.00 14.55 12.61
N THR A 76 20.33 13.28 12.85
CA THR A 76 21.40 12.88 13.76
C THR A 76 22.71 12.83 12.98
N THR A 77 23.45 13.93 13.01
CA THR A 77 24.83 13.99 12.47
C THR A 77 25.82 13.21 13.35
N ALA A 78 25.48 13.00 14.63
CA ALA A 78 26.16 12.09 15.52
C ALA A 78 25.35 10.79 15.62
N ARG A 79 26.04 9.64 15.69
CA ARG A 79 25.44 8.31 15.98
C ARG A 79 24.89 8.26 17.42
N ASP A 80 23.98 9.15 17.77
CA ASP A 80 23.36 9.20 19.09
C ASP A 80 22.28 8.10 19.15
N ILE A 81 22.77 6.89 19.43
CA ILE A 81 21.97 5.73 19.77
C ILE A 81 21.30 6.05 21.12
N GLY A 82 19.99 6.27 21.13
CA GLY A 82 19.21 6.45 22.36
C GLY A 82 18.35 7.71 22.47
N TRP A 83 18.18 8.49 21.39
CA TRP A 83 17.29 9.66 21.40
C TRP A 83 15.83 9.32 21.79
N LEU A 84 15.38 8.11 21.47
CA LEU A 84 14.07 7.58 21.88
C LEU A 84 14.01 7.20 23.36
N SER A 85 15.07 6.60 23.91
CA SER A 85 15.13 6.18 25.33
C SER A 85 15.16 7.37 26.31
N GLY A 86 15.56 8.56 25.86
CA GLY A 86 15.49 9.77 26.67
C GLY A 86 14.07 10.33 26.84
N ARG A 87 13.10 9.90 26.02
CA ARG A 87 11.71 10.35 26.12
C ARG A 87 10.95 9.51 27.14
N ARG A 88 10.39 10.20 28.15
CA ARG A 88 9.61 9.58 29.24
C ARG A 88 8.44 8.70 28.75
N GLU A 89 7.87 9.03 27.60
CA GLU A 89 6.76 8.31 26.97
C GLU A 89 7.16 6.93 26.42
N PHE A 90 8.46 6.68 26.21
CA PHE A 90 9.03 5.42 25.74
C PHE A 90 9.80 4.67 26.83
N GLN A 91 9.80 5.19 28.07
CA GLN A 91 10.40 4.50 29.22
C GLN A 91 9.45 3.39 29.69
N LEU A 92 9.89 2.15 29.49
CA LEU A 92 9.14 0.94 29.88
C LEU A 92 8.90 0.85 31.39
N GLU A 93 9.74 1.52 32.20
CA GLU A 93 9.65 1.57 33.66
C GLU A 93 8.38 2.28 34.16
N VAL A 94 7.79 3.17 33.36
CA VAL A 94 6.57 3.91 33.72
C VAL A 94 5.35 3.00 33.83
N LEU A 95 5.35 1.86 33.13
CA LEU A 95 4.20 0.96 33.05
C LEU A 95 4.19 -0.13 34.12
N GLY A 96 5.22 -0.21 34.98
CA GLY A 96 5.35 -1.26 35.98
C GLY A 96 5.35 -2.67 35.36
N PRO A 97 5.35 -3.74 36.19
CA PRO A 97 5.14 -5.08 35.68
C PRO A 97 3.77 -5.16 35.01
N TYR A 98 3.74 -5.68 33.78
CA TYR A 98 2.53 -5.89 33.01
C TYR A 98 1.51 -6.67 33.87
N PRO A 99 0.20 -6.34 33.87
CA PRO A 99 -0.76 -6.89 34.83
C PRO A 99 -0.93 -8.42 34.80
N TYR A 100 -0.37 -9.09 33.79
CA TYR A 100 -0.35 -10.56 33.64
C TYR A 100 1.03 -11.20 33.78
N THR A 101 2.07 -10.41 34.03
CA THR A 101 3.34 -10.95 34.50
C THR A 101 3.29 -10.93 36.01
N GLY A 102 3.34 -12.10 36.65
CA GLY A 102 3.53 -12.21 38.10
C GLY A 102 4.75 -11.40 38.56
N PRO A 103 4.93 -11.18 39.87
CA PRO A 103 5.94 -10.26 40.37
C PRO A 103 7.29 -10.54 39.71
N SER A 104 7.76 -9.59 38.91
CA SER A 104 9.08 -9.67 38.30
C SER A 104 10.08 -9.86 39.44
N ARG A 105 10.90 -10.91 39.36
CA ARG A 105 11.95 -11.15 40.35
C ARG A 105 12.69 -9.84 40.62
N PRO A 106 13.03 -9.55 41.89
CA PRO A 106 13.87 -8.41 42.18
C PRO A 106 15.13 -8.48 41.30
N PRO A 107 15.65 -7.33 40.83
CA PRO A 107 16.84 -7.32 40.00
C PRO A 107 17.93 -8.15 40.68
N LEU A 108 18.53 -9.07 39.93
CA LEU A 108 19.64 -9.88 40.43
C LEU A 108 20.71 -8.92 40.92
N GLN A 109 20.90 -8.85 42.23
CA GLN A 109 22.01 -8.10 42.78
C GLN A 109 23.29 -8.73 42.21
N PRO A 110 24.21 -7.92 41.67
CA PRO A 110 25.51 -8.44 41.28
C PRO A 110 26.16 -9.05 42.53
N PRO A 111 26.79 -10.24 42.43
CA PRO A 111 27.46 -10.83 43.58
C PRO A 111 28.60 -9.91 44.02
N GLY A 112 28.44 -9.23 45.17
CA GLY A 112 29.51 -8.45 45.79
C GLY A 112 29.12 -7.15 46.51
N CYS A 113 27.88 -6.69 46.46
CA CYS A 113 27.49 -5.47 47.18
C CYS A 113 26.84 -5.78 48.54
N ASP A 114 27.57 -6.51 49.38
CA ASP A 114 27.30 -6.45 50.81
C ASP A 114 27.68 -5.04 51.29
N GLY A 115 26.81 -4.47 52.12
CA GLY A 115 26.85 -3.07 52.51
C GLY A 115 28.21 -2.57 53.01
N VAL A 116 28.25 -1.25 53.15
CA VAL A 116 29.36 -0.44 53.67
C VAL A 116 30.37 -0.03 52.60
N HIS A 117 29.98 0.93 51.75
CA HIS A 117 30.64 2.25 51.58
C HIS A 117 30.03 2.95 50.36
N GLY A 118 29.85 4.27 50.49
CA GLY A 118 28.96 5.09 49.66
C GLY A 118 29.36 5.27 48.20
N CYS A 119 28.35 5.61 47.41
CA CYS A 119 28.51 6.38 46.18
C CYS A 119 28.54 7.88 46.51
#